data_AF-A0A497L0R9-F1
#
_entry.id   AF-A0A497L0R9-F1
#
_cell.length_a   1.000
_cell.length_b   1.000
_cell.length_c   1.000
_cell.angle_alpha   90.00
_cell.angle_beta   90.00
_cell.angle_gamma   90.00
#
_symmetry.space_group_name_H-M   'P 1'
#
loop_
_entity.id
_entity.type
_entity.pdbx_description
1 polymer ?
#
loop_
_entity_poly.entity_id
_entity_poly.type
_entity_poly.pdbx_seq_one_letter_code
_entity_poly.pdbx_strand_id
1 'polypeptide(L)' 'MTYRVTIDPRENCIACCNCHTNCPEVFELNPDDGLAQIRAEHRPDGASPGEGAVPDSLEECVRLAEDLCPVTIVHVEKQG' A
#
# COMPACT_ATOMS: atom_id res chain seq x y z
N MET A 1 1.92 17.30 4.26
CA MET A 1 2.09 16.15 5.17
C MET A 1 2.25 14.92 4.31
N THR A 2 2.98 13.92 4.78
CA THR A 2 3.23 12.69 4.02
C THR A 2 2.71 11.53 4.84
N TYR A 3 2.09 10.55 4.20
CA TYR A 3 1.65 9.32 4.85
C TYR A 3 2.59 8.18 4.47
N ARG A 4 3.09 7.47 5.47
CA ARG A 4 3.80 6.20 5.27
C ARG A 4 2.76 5.11 5.16
N VAL A 5 2.88 4.31 4.11
CA VAL A 5 2.01 3.17 3.82
C VAL A 5 2.86 1.92 3.90
N THR A 6 2.42 0.92 4.66
CA THR A 6 3.12 -0.37 4.74
C THR A 6 2.20 -1.55 4.53
N ILE A 7 2.73 -2.62 3.94
CA ILE A 7 2.11 -3.93 3.79
C ILE A 7 2.94 -4.91 4.62
N ASP A 8 2.54 -5.16 5.87
CA ASP A 8 3.33 -5.93 6.84
C ASP A 8 2.49 -6.98 7.60
N PRO A 9 2.86 -8.27 7.56
CA PRO A 9 3.86 -8.87 6.68
C PRO A 9 3.26 -9.09 5.28
N ARG A 10 3.97 -8.68 4.22
CA ARG A 10 3.49 -8.78 2.83
C ARG A 10 3.12 -10.20 2.41
N GLU A 11 3.79 -11.21 2.94
CA GLU A 11 3.51 -12.62 2.69
C GLU A 11 2.10 -13.06 3.10
N ASN A 12 1.45 -12.35 4.03
CA ASN A 12 0.08 -12.62 4.43
C ASN A 12 -0.95 -12.06 3.44
N CYS A 13 -0.50 -11.39 2.37
CA CYS A 13 -1.40 -10.92 1.32
C CYS A 13 -2.07 -12.13 0.65
N ILE A 14 -3.40 -12.16 0.68
CA ILE A 14 -4.20 -13.21 0.03
C ILE A 14 -4.63 -12.85 -1.40
N ALA A 15 -3.97 -11.88 -2.02
CA ALA A 15 -4.29 -11.37 -3.36
C ALA A 15 -5.78 -11.01 -3.58
N CYS A 16 -6.44 -10.46 -2.55
CA CYS A 16 -7.86 -10.05 -2.63
C CYS A 16 -8.12 -8.88 -3.58
N CYS A 17 -7.08 -8.19 -4.06
CA CYS A 17 -7.14 -7.06 -4.99
C CYS A 17 -7.88 -5.80 -4.49
N ASN A 18 -8.38 -5.77 -3.25
CA ASN A 18 -9.12 -4.61 -2.73
C ASN A 18 -8.30 -3.32 -2.70
N CYS A 19 -7.03 -3.38 -2.25
CA CYS A 19 -6.16 -2.21 -2.18
C CYS A 19 -5.88 -1.62 -3.58
N HIS A 20 -5.55 -2.47 -4.55
CA HIS A 20 -5.33 -2.06 -5.94
C HIS A 20 -6.61 -1.51 -6.61
N THR A 21 -7.76 -2.14 -6.35
CA THR A 21 -9.04 -1.72 -6.99
C THR A 21 -9.51 -0.37 -6.48
N ASN A 22 -9.36 -0.11 -5.17
CA ASN A 22 -9.85 1.13 -4.56
C ASN A 22 -8.79 2.23 -4.55
N CYS A 23 -7.51 1.87 -4.60
CA CYS A 23 -6.41 2.81 -4.62
C CYS A 23 -5.33 2.41 -5.64
N PRO A 24 -5.67 2.40 -6.95
CA PRO A 24 -4.78 1.96 -8.02
C PRO A 24 -3.59 2.89 -8.24
N GLU A 25 -3.63 4.11 -7.71
CA GLU A 25 -2.53 5.09 -7.74
C GLU A 25 -1.38 4.66 -6.83
N VAL A 26 -1.69 4.05 -5.67
CA VAL A 26 -0.66 3.68 -4.68
C VAL A 26 -0.35 2.20 -4.72
N PHE A 27 -1.33 1.35 -5.00
CA PHE A 27 -1.17 -0.11 -4.95
C PHE A 27 -1.23 -0.73 -6.34
N GLU A 28 -0.34 -1.69 -6.59
CA GLU A 28 -0.31 -2.55 -7.77
C GLU A 28 -0.12 -4.00 -7.33
N LEU A 29 -0.43 -4.96 -8.21
CA LEU A 29 -0.12 -6.37 -7.98
C LEU A 29 1.26 -6.65 -8.57
N ASN A 30 2.12 -7.29 -7.80
CA ASN A 30 3.43 -7.70 -8.29
C ASN A 30 3.24 -8.78 -9.37
N PRO A 31 3.82 -8.61 -10.58
CA PRO A 31 3.68 -9.59 -11.65
C PRO A 31 4.38 -10.93 -11.37
N ASP A 32 5.38 -10.96 -10.48
CA ASP A 32 6.16 -12.16 -10.15
C ASP A 32 5.45 -13.06 -9.13
N ASP A 33 4.83 -12.48 -8.10
CA ASP A 33 4.22 -13.22 -6.97
C ASP A 33 2.71 -13.02 -6.82
N GLY A 34 2.10 -12.08 -7.54
CA GLY A 34 0.67 -11.77 -7.50
C GLY A 34 0.20 -11.06 -6.24
N LEU A 35 1.10 -10.75 -5.29
CA LEU A 35 0.77 -10.07 -4.05
C LEU A 35 0.76 -8.56 -4.24
N ALA A 36 -0.02 -7.87 -3.42
CA ALA A 36 -0.06 -6.42 -3.40
C ALA A 36 1.33 -5.83 -3.11
N GLN A 37 1.68 -4.76 -3.81
CA GLN A 37 2.86 -3.94 -3.58
C GLN A 37 2.51 -2.46 -3.79
N ILE A 38 3.31 -1.58 -3.22
CA ILE A 38 3.21 -0.14 -3.46
C ILE A 38 3.75 0.16 -4.87
N ARG A 39 3.23 1.15 -5.58
CA ARG A 39 3.80 1.56 -6.87
C ARG A 39 5.21 2.10 -6.72
N ALA A 40 6.08 1.79 -7.70
CA ALA A 40 7.47 2.24 -7.69
C ALA A 40 7.61 3.77 -7.54
N GLU A 41 6.67 4.56 -8.07
CA GLU A 41 6.65 6.03 -7.95
C GLU A 41 6.47 6.54 -6.50
N HIS A 42 5.84 5.73 -5.65
CA HIS A 42 5.57 6.05 -4.25
C HIS A 42 6.52 5.31 -3.29
N ARG A 43 7.44 4.48 -3.80
CA ARG A 43 8.43 3.80 -2.96
C ARG A 43 9.61 4.74 -2.70
N PRO A 44 9.98 5.00 -1.43
CA PRO A 44 11.23 5.68 -1.12
C PRO A 44 12.44 4.88 -1.61
N ASP A 45 13.56 5.57 -1.83
CA ASP A 45 14.80 4.93 -2.30
C ASP A 45 15.28 3.85 -1.32
N GLY A 46 15.52 2.64 -1.83
CA GLY A 46 15.92 1.48 -1.02
C GLY A 46 14.79 0.81 -0.22
N ALA A 47 13.53 1.24 -0.37
CA ALA A 47 12.40 0.67 0.35
C ALA A 47 11.92 -0.67 -0.24
N SER A 48 11.32 -1.50 0.62
CA SER A 48 10.72 -2.77 0.22
C SER A 48 9.48 -2.54 -0.67
N PRO A 49 9.05 -3.50 -1.51
CA PRO A 49 7.81 -3.38 -2.29
C PRO A 49 6.55 -3.20 -1.41
N GLY A 50 6.61 -3.55 -0.13
CA GLY A 50 5.55 -3.29 0.83
C GLY A 50 5.61 -1.91 1.50
N GLU A 51 6.56 -1.04 1.17
CA GLU A 51 6.74 0.26 1.85
C GLU A 51 6.60 1.43 0.89
N GLY A 52 5.82 2.43 1.29
CA GLY A 52 5.46 3.59 0.48
C GLY A 52 5.40 4.89 1.25
N ALA A 53 5.55 5.99 0.54
CA ALA A 53 5.35 7.35 1.02
C ALA A 53 4.46 8.11 0.02
N VAL A 54 3.30 8.57 0.48
CA VAL A 54 2.31 9.26 -0.35
C VAL A 54 2.00 10.65 0.20
N PRO A 55 1.69 11.63 -0.66
CA PRO A 55 1.23 12.94 -0.21
C PRO A 55 -0.15 12.86 0.46
N ASP A 56 -0.46 13.88 1.25
CA ASP A 56 -1.76 14.08 1.92
C ASP A 56 -2.97 13.95 0.99
N SER A 57 -2.83 14.35 -0.28
CA SER A 57 -3.88 14.22 -1.30
C SER A 57 -4.32 12.77 -1.56
N LEU A 58 -3.51 11.77 -1.19
CA LEU A 58 -3.82 10.35 -1.34
C LEU A 58 -4.21 9.68 -0.01
N GLU A 59 -4.37 10.45 1.08
CA GLU A 59 -4.73 9.92 2.40
C GLU A 59 -6.00 9.06 2.35
N GLU A 60 -7.09 9.61 1.81
CA GLU A 60 -8.39 8.94 1.77
C GLU A 60 -8.30 7.60 1.00
N CYS A 61 -7.51 7.59 -0.07
CA CYS A 61 -7.26 6.42 -0.92
C CYS A 61 -6.54 5.31 -0.13
N VAL A 62 -5.45 5.64 0.56
CA VAL A 62 -4.66 4.65 1.30
C VAL A 62 -5.36 4.19 2.59
N ARG A 63 -6.13 5.07 3.24
CA ARG A 63 -6.97 4.74 4.40
C ARG A 63 -8.09 3.77 4.01
N LEU A 64 -8.70 3.97 2.86
CA LEU A 64 -9.70 3.04 2.33
C LEU A 64 -9.07 1.68 2.03
N ALA A 65 -7.86 1.64 1.48
CA ALA A 65 -7.13 0.38 1.24
C ALA A 65 -6.77 -0.37 2.54
N GLU A 66 -6.44 0.37 3.61
CA GLU A 66 -6.25 -0.16 4.97
C GLU A 66 -7.53 -0.80 5.52
N ASP A 67 -8.66 -0.08 5.49
CA ASP A 67 -9.96 -0.58 6.00
C ASP A 67 -10.48 -1.79 5.22
N LEU A 68 -10.28 -1.81 3.90
CA LEU A 68 -10.76 -2.90 3.04
C LEU A 68 -9.84 -4.13 3.03
N CYS A 69 -8.72 -4.12 3.75
CA CYS A 69 -7.80 -5.25 3.80
C CYS A 69 -8.36 -6.35 4.72
N PRO A 70 -8.82 -7.51 4.19
CA PRO A 70 -9.47 -8.55 5.01
C PRO A 70 -8.53 -9.24 5.99
N VAL A 71 -7.22 -9.12 5.77
CA VAL A 71 -6.15 -9.68 6.60
C VAL A 71 -5.38 -8.61 7.39
N THR A 72 -5.85 -7.35 7.33
CA THR A 72 -5.37 -6.23 8.17
C THR A 72 -3.84 -6.04 8.16
N ILE A 73 -3.20 -6.21 7.00
CA ILE A 73 -1.74 -6.04 6.83
C ILE A 73 -1.35 -4.71 6.19
N VAL A 74 -2.32 -3.94 5.71
CA VAL A 74 -2.08 -2.59 5.17
C VAL A 74 -2.20 -1.61 6.32
N HIS A 75 -1.17 -0.79 6.53
CA HIS A 75 -1.12 0.20 7.60
C HIS A 75 -0.78 1.57 7.03
N VAL A 76 -1.44 2.60 7.55
CA VAL A 76 -1.19 3.99 7.15
C VAL A 76 -0.85 4.85 8.37
N GLU A 77 0.34 5.43 8.36
CA GLU A 77 0.85 6.26 9.44
C GLU A 77 1.17 7.67 8.94
N LYS A 78 0.82 8.68 9.73
CA LYS A 78 1.14 10.08 9.39
C LYS A 78 2.61 10.38 9.69
N GLN A 79 3.33 10.91 8.71
CA GLN A 79 4.68 11.43 8.88
C GLN A 79 4.67 12.97 8.82
N GLY A 80 5.17 13.58 9.90
CA GLY A 80 5.22 15.01 10.14
C GLY A 80 6.49 15.66 9.62
#